data_AF-A0A6J4SHY0-F1
#
_entry.id   AF-A0A6J4SHY0-F1
#
_cell.length_a   1.000
_cell.length_b   1.000
_cell.length_c   1.000
_cell.angle_alpha   90.00
_cell.angle_beta   90.00
_cell.angle_gamma   90.00
#
_symmetry.space_group_name_H-M   'P 1'
#
loop_
_entity.id
_entity.type
_entity.pdbx_description
1 polymer ?
#
loop_
_entity_poly.entity_id
_entity_poly.type
_entity_poly.pdbx_seq_one_letter_code
_entity_poly.pdbx_strand_id
1 'polypeptide(L)'
;MLAGSVLLVAAFAPPPHGRLLLLALSGSRVDAGLLTRVGLAHVRAGPLPGSVIADGPGVQLAPTLLQQGMLMVAAPATICGNART
;
A
#
# COMPACT_ATOMS: atom_id res chain seq x y z
N MET A 1 -6.15 -31.56 11.08
CA MET A 1 -4.93 -30.73 10.94
C MET A 1 -5.01 -29.99 9.61
N LEU A 2 -4.48 -28.77 9.53
CA LEU A 2 -4.46 -27.85 8.36
C LEU A 2 -5.66 -26.89 8.18
N ALA A 3 -5.89 -26.00 9.16
CA ALA A 3 -6.76 -24.82 8.98
C ALA A 3 -6.10 -23.50 9.41
N GLY A 4 -4.77 -23.49 9.62
CA GLY A 4 -4.06 -22.38 10.27
C GLY A 4 -3.22 -21.48 9.35
N SER A 5 -2.94 -21.86 8.11
CA SER A 5 -1.80 -21.29 7.37
C SER A 5 -2.14 -20.28 6.27
N VAL A 6 -3.42 -19.95 6.06
CA VAL A 6 -3.84 -19.02 4.97
C VAL A 6 -4.04 -17.58 5.46
N LEU A 7 -4.11 -17.35 6.78
CA LEU A 7 -4.52 -16.04 7.33
C LEU A 7 -3.48 -14.91 7.17
N LEU A 8 -2.20 -15.23 6.91
CA LEU A 8 -1.17 -14.20 6.76
C LEU A 8 -1.19 -13.52 5.37
N VAL A 9 -1.59 -14.21 4.30
CA VAL A 9 -1.47 -13.67 2.94
C VAL A 9 -2.62 -12.71 2.60
N ALA A 10 -3.81 -12.95 3.15
CA ALA A 10 -4.97 -12.07 2.97
C ALA A 10 -4.82 -10.71 3.71
N ALA A 11 -3.92 -10.63 4.70
CA ALA A 11 -3.64 -9.39 5.41
C ALA A 11 -2.81 -8.38 4.60
N PHE A 12 -2.18 -8.83 3.50
CA PHE A 12 -1.32 -8.00 2.65
C PHE A 12 -1.87 -7.76 1.24
N ALA A 13 -2.92 -8.48 0.83
CA ALA A 13 -3.57 -8.19 -0.45
C ALA A 13 -4.17 -6.76 -0.42
N PRO A 14 -3.97 -5.94 -1.47
CA PRO A 14 -4.50 -4.58 -1.48
C PRO A 14 -6.03 -4.61 -1.37
N PRO A 15 -6.64 -3.88 -0.43
CA PRO A 15 -8.09 -3.78 -0.34
C PRO A 15 -8.67 -3.11 -1.60
N PRO A 16 -9.93 -3.42 -1.98
CA PRO A 16 -10.58 -2.78 -3.12
C PRO A 16 -10.61 -1.25 -3.01
N HIS A 17 -10.86 -0.74 -1.81
CA HIS A 17 -10.68 0.66 -1.44
C HIS A 17 -10.17 0.78 -0.01
N GLY A 18 -9.32 1.76 0.25
CA GLY A 18 -8.90 2.10 1.60
C GLY A 18 -7.44 2.53 1.68
N ARG A 19 -6.85 2.31 2.85
CA ARG A 19 -5.49 2.71 3.18
C ARG A 19 -4.50 1.67 2.66
N LEU A 20 -3.53 2.13 1.89
CA LEU A 20 -2.61 1.32 1.09
C LEU A 20 -1.18 1.72 1.45
N LEU A 21 -0.30 0.73 1.58
CA LEU A 21 1.12 0.94 1.73
C LEU A 21 1.79 0.64 0.38
N LEU A 22 2.55 1.62 -0.10
CA LEU A 22 3.27 1.58 -1.36
C LEU A 22 4.77 1.49 -1.09
N LEU A 23 5.44 0.56 -1.77
CA LEU A 23 6.88 0.38 -1.71
C LEU A 23 7.44 0.35 -3.13
N ALA A 24 8.55 1.04 -3.38
CA ALA A 24 9.28 0.88 -4.63
C ALA A 24 10.15 -0.39 -4.56
N LEU A 25 9.98 -1.29 -5.51
CA LEU A 25 10.78 -2.51 -5.62
C LEU A 25 12.23 -2.24 -6.02
N SER A 26 12.50 -1.08 -6.63
CA SER A 26 13.86 -0.63 -7.00
C SER A 26 14.69 -0.14 -5.81
N GLY A 27 14.11 -0.05 -4.60
CA GLY A 27 14.74 0.59 -3.43
C GLY A 27 14.79 2.12 -3.51
N SER A 28 14.17 2.71 -4.53
CA SER A 28 14.01 4.17 -4.66
C SER A 28 12.90 4.69 -3.74
N ARG A 29 12.79 6.01 -3.59
CA ARG A 29 11.62 6.60 -2.91
C ARG A 29 10.44 6.61 -3.86
N VAL A 30 9.26 6.25 -3.36
CA VAL A 30 8.01 6.42 -4.11
C VAL A 30 7.68 7.92 -4.19
N ASP A 31 7.41 8.40 -5.40
CA ASP A 31 7.09 9.81 -5.65
C ASP A 31 5.62 10.11 -5.32
N ALA A 32 5.40 10.99 -4.34
CA ALA A 32 4.05 11.34 -3.89
C ALA A 32 3.21 12.04 -4.97
N GLY A 33 3.85 12.80 -5.87
CA GLY A 33 3.17 13.51 -6.96
C GLY A 33 2.63 12.55 -8.02
N LEU A 34 3.34 11.47 -8.31
CA LEU A 34 2.82 10.38 -9.15
C LEU A 34 1.60 9.70 -8.52
N LEU A 35 1.63 9.45 -7.21
CA LEU A 35 0.51 8.85 -6.49
C LEU A 35 -0.76 9.71 -6.58
N THR A 36 -0.62 11.03 -6.46
CA THR A 36 -1.77 11.94 -6.61
C THR A 36 -2.35 11.91 -8.03
N ARG A 37 -1.51 11.81 -9.07
CA ARG A 37 -1.97 11.73 -10.47
C ARG A 37 -2.73 10.46 -10.79
N VAL A 38 -2.42 9.35 -10.12
CA VAL A 38 -3.13 8.07 -10.30
C VAL A 38 -4.37 7.92 -9.41
N GLY A 39 -4.77 9.00 -8.70
CA GLY A 39 -5.99 9.02 -7.91
C GLY A 39 -5.84 8.48 -6.47
N LEU A 40 -4.61 8.42 -5.95
CA LEU A 40 -4.36 8.16 -4.53
C LEU A 40 -4.30 9.47 -3.75
N ALA A 41 -5.00 9.52 -2.62
CA ALA A 41 -5.12 10.68 -1.75
C ALA A 41 -4.39 10.46 -0.40
N HIS A 42 -4.31 11.51 0.42
CA HIS A 42 -3.75 11.47 1.78
C HIS A 42 -2.35 10.83 1.86
N VAL A 43 -1.52 11.11 0.85
CA VAL A 43 -0.18 10.54 0.72
C VAL A 43 0.71 11.02 1.86
N ARG A 44 1.22 10.09 2.67
CA ARG A 44 2.11 10.35 3.81
C ARG A 44 3.22 9.32 3.89
N ALA A 45 4.36 9.70 4.46
CA ALA A 45 5.48 8.78 4.66
C ALA A 45 5.04 7.52 5.42
N GLY A 46 5.42 6.34 4.91
CA GLY A 46 5.15 5.06 5.53
C GLY A 46 6.20 4.67 6.57
N PRO A 47 5.96 3.58 7.33
CA PRO A 47 6.88 3.12 8.39
C PRO A 47 8.20 2.56 7.85
N LEU A 48 8.24 2.15 6.57
CA LEU A 48 9.45 1.61 5.93
C LEU A 48 10.18 2.71 5.15
N PRO A 49 11.52 2.68 5.09
CA PRO A 49 12.30 3.64 4.30
C PRO A 49 11.84 3.68 2.84
N GLY A 50 11.50 4.87 2.35
CA GLY A 50 11.04 5.08 0.97
C GLY A 50 9.62 4.62 0.66
N SER A 51 8.89 4.08 1.66
CA SER A 51 7.47 3.72 1.53
C SER A 51 6.54 4.90 1.78
N VAL A 52 5.30 4.78 1.30
CA VAL A 52 4.25 5.78 1.45
C VAL A 52 2.94 5.10 1.78
N ILE A 53 2.17 5.71 2.66
CA ILE A 53 0.78 5.38 2.92
C ILE A 53 -0.09 6.32 2.10
N ALA A 54 -1.06 5.79 1.39
CA ALA A 54 -2.05 6.58 0.65
C ALA A 54 -3.44 5.93 0.73
N ASP A 55 -4.49 6.70 0.49
CA ASP A 55 -5.87 6.21 0.45
C ASP A 55 -6.37 6.18 -1.01
N GLY A 56 -7.03 5.10 -1.42
CA GLY A 56 -7.66 5.06 -2.75
C GLY A 56 -8.08 3.66 -3.24
N PRO A 57 -8.35 3.50 -4.55
CA PRO A 57 -8.76 2.23 -5.17
C PRO A 57 -7.58 1.27 -5.32
N GLY A 58 -7.35 0.42 -4.33
CA GLY A 58 -6.17 -0.46 -4.29
C GLY A 58 -6.18 -1.54 -5.36
N VAL A 59 -7.30 -2.26 -5.53
CA VAL A 59 -7.38 -3.38 -6.49
C VAL A 59 -7.28 -2.92 -7.94
N GLN A 60 -7.82 -1.75 -8.28
CA GLN A 60 -7.79 -1.23 -9.66
C GLN A 60 -6.40 -0.71 -10.05
N LEU A 61 -5.69 -0.10 -9.10
CA LEU A 61 -4.37 0.50 -9.34
C LEU A 61 -3.21 -0.46 -9.14
N ALA A 62 -3.41 -1.54 -8.38
CA ALA A 62 -2.38 -2.55 -8.09
C ALA A 62 -1.64 -3.06 -9.34
N PRO A 63 -2.28 -3.51 -10.44
CA PRO A 63 -1.55 -4.01 -11.60
C PRO A 63 -0.73 -2.92 -12.30
N THR A 64 -1.28 -1.71 -12.43
CA THR A 64 -0.59 -0.57 -13.05
C THR A 64 0.64 -0.15 -12.26
N LEU A 65 0.50 -0.03 -10.94
CA LEU A 65 1.60 0.36 -10.06
C LEU A 65 2.66 -0.74 -9.98
N LEU A 66 2.27 -2.02 -10.02
CA LEU A 66 3.20 -3.15 -10.08
C LEU A 66 4.04 -3.11 -11.37
N GLN A 67 3.42 -2.79 -12.52
CA GLN A 67 4.16 -2.59 -13.78
C GLN A 67 5.14 -1.40 -13.73
N GLN A 68 4.87 -0.42 -12.87
CA GLN A 68 5.78 0.70 -12.60
C GLN A 68 6.81 0.38 -11.50
N GLY A 69 6.90 -0.87 -11.06
CA GLY A 69 7.86 -1.31 -10.04
C GLY A 69 7.45 -0.93 -8.61
N MET A 70 6.17 -0.66 -8.36
CA MET A 70 5.64 -0.36 -7.04
C MET A 70 4.79 -1.52 -6.51
N LEU A 71 5.14 -2.02 -5.35
CA LEU A 71 4.34 -2.99 -4.62
C LEU A 71 3.30 -2.25 -3.78
N MET A 72 2.03 -2.66 -3.92
CA MET A 72 0.93 -2.15 -3.13
C MET A 72 0.39 -3.27 -2.22
N VAL A 73 0.32 -2.97 -0.93
CA VAL A 73 -0.23 -3.88 0.08
C VAL A 73 -1.25 -3.14 0.95
N ALA A 74 -2.10 -3.89 1.64
CA ALA A 74 -2.94 -3.30 2.68
C ALA A 74 -2.06 -2.57 3.71
N ALA A 75 -2.52 -1.40 4.19
CA ALA A 75 -1.88 -0.68 5.29
C ALA A 75 -2.64 -0.95 6.61
N PRO A 76 -2.42 -2.09 7.29
CA PRO A 76 -3.12 -2.39 8.53
C PRO A 76 -2.76 -1.34 9.59
N ALA A 77 -3.78 -0.87 10.32
CA ALA A 77 -3.63 0.20 11.32
C ALA A 77 -2.63 -0.15 12.44
N THR A 78 -2.40 -1.44 12.68
CA THR A 78 -1.41 -1.96 13.63
C THR A 78 0.04 -1.68 13.23
N ILE A 79 0.33 -1.59 11.92
CA ILE A 79 1.68 -1.38 11.38
C ILE A 79 1.85 0.04 10.84
N CYS A 80 0.81 0.57 10.20
CA CYS A 80 0.84 1.87 9.52
C CYS A 80 0.32 3.02 10.38
N GLY A 81 -0.04 2.74 11.64
CA GLY A 81 -0.62 3.70 12.56
C GLY A 81 -2.11 3.97 12.30
N ASN A 82 -2.86 4.17 13.37
CA ASN A 82 -4.23 4.66 13.28
C ASN A 82 -4.17 6.18 13.15
N ALA A 83 -4.19 6.71 11.93
CA ALA A 83 -4.21 8.15 11.73
C ALA A 83 -5.53 8.76 12.20
N ARG A 84 -5.63 9.05 13.50
CA ARG A 84 -6.48 10.09 14.08
C ARG A 84 -5.56 11.23 14.52
N THR A 85 -5.47 12.24 13.68
CA THR A 85 -5.20 13.63 14.04
C THR A 85 -5.96 14.48 13.06
#